data_AF-A0A1Y2T6M7-F1
#
_entry.id   AF-A0A1Y2T6M7-F1
#
_cell.length_a   1.000
_cell.length_b   1.000
_cell.length_c   1.000
_cell.angle_alpha   90.00
_cell.angle_beta   90.00
_cell.angle_gamma   90.00
#
_symmetry.space_group_name_H-M   'P 1'
#
loop_
_entity.id
_entity.type
_entity.pdbx_description
1 polymer ?
#
loop_
_entity_poly.entity_id
_entity_poly.type
_entity_poly.pdbx_seq_one_letter_code
_entity_poly.pdbx_strand_id
1 'polypeptide(L)' 'MEQVAREAGLTLAQLTLAWVMARPGVTAAIVGASRPEQVAENVSACEVQLPQEVMDRVTALSEPFTR' A
#
# COMPACT_ATOMS: atom_id res chain seq x y z
N MET A 1 -3.42 -6.31 -7.93
CA MET A 1 -3.45 -5.73 -6.56
C MET A 1 -4.85 -5.33 -6.11
N GLU A 2 -5.72 -4.81 -6.99
CA GLU A 2 -7.10 -4.41 -6.61
C GLU A 2 -7.91 -5.48 -5.87
N GLN A 3 -7.82 -6.74 -6.30
CA GLN A 3 -8.51 -7.85 -5.62
C GLN A 3 -8.02 -8.03 -4.18
N VAL A 4 -6.70 -7.97 -3.96
CA VAL A 4 -6.10 -8.09 -2.62
C VAL A 4 -6.57 -6.96 -1.71
N ALA A 5 -6.66 -5.73 -2.24
CA ALA A 5 -7.14 -4.57 -1.49
C ALA A 5 -8.58 -4.77 -1.03
N ARG A 6 -9.47 -5.21 -1.93
CA ARG A 6 -10.87 -5.52 -1.60
C ARG A 6 -11.00 -6.60 -0.54
N GLU A 7 -10.26 -7.70 -0.68
CA GLU A 7 -10.27 -8.80 0.30
C GLU A 7 -9.75 -8.35 1.68
N ALA A 8 -8.80 -7.42 1.71
CA ALA A 8 -8.26 -6.84 2.94
C ALA A 8 -9.13 -5.71 3.51
N GLY A 9 -10.23 -5.32 2.84
CA GLY A 9 -11.07 -4.20 3.27
C GLY A 9 -10.40 -2.82 3.15
N LEU A 10 -9.41 -2.70 2.26
CA LEU A 10 -8.62 -1.49 2.06
C LEU A 10 -8.88 -0.90 0.67
N THR A 11 -8.67 0.41 0.54
CA THR A 11 -8.51 1.00 -0.79
C THR A 11 -7.17 0.59 -1.40
N LEU A 12 -7.03 0.71 -2.72
CA LEU A 12 -5.76 0.40 -3.38
C LEU A 12 -4.64 1.33 -2.89
N ALA A 13 -4.95 2.60 -2.62
CA ALA A 13 -3.98 3.56 -2.08
C ALA A 13 -3.52 3.15 -0.68
N GLN A 14 -4.46 2.81 0.20
CA GLN A 14 -4.14 2.33 1.55
C GLN A 14 -3.26 1.08 1.52
N LEU A 15 -3.62 0.07 0.72
CA LEU A 15 -2.85 -1.17 0.61
C LEU A 15 -1.42 -0.91 0.11
N THR A 16 -1.28 -0.11 -0.96
CA THR A 16 0.03 0.11 -1.57
C THR A 16 0.94 0.96 -0.69
N LEU A 17 0.42 2.00 -0.04
CA LEU A 17 1.20 2.82 0.88
C LEU A 17 1.62 2.06 2.14
N ALA A 18 0.70 1.30 2.75
CA ALA A 18 1.03 0.45 3.89
C ALA A 18 2.10 -0.59 3.54
N TRP A 19 2.00 -1.20 2.35
CA TRP A 19 3.01 -2.13 1.85
C TRP A 19 4.36 -1.45 1.65
N VAL A 20 4.41 -0.29 0.98
CA VAL A 20 5.68 0.44 0.77
C VAL A 20 6.34 0.80 2.09
N MET A 21 5.59 1.33 3.05
CA MET A 21 6.12 1.74 4.36
C MET A 21 6.58 0.56 5.23
N ALA A 22 6.03 -0.63 5.04
CA ALA A 22 6.46 -1.83 5.76
C ALA A 22 7.76 -2.44 5.22
N ARG A 23 8.28 -1.97 4.08
CA ARG A 23 9.48 -2.54 3.46
C ARG A 23 10.76 -2.16 4.22
N PRO A 24 11.70 -3.10 4.39
CA PRO A 24 13.00 -2.80 4.95
C PRO A 24 13.70 -1.67 4.18
N GLY A 25 14.22 -0.67 4.91
CA GLY A 25 14.93 0.47 4.34
C GLY A 25 14.05 1.63 3.86
N VAL A 26 12.71 1.52 3.95
CA VAL A 26 11.81 2.64 3.68
C VAL A 26 11.51 3.37 4.99
N THR A 27 11.93 4.63 5.09
CA THR A 27 11.67 5.48 6.27
C THR A 27 10.41 6.34 6.11
N ALA A 28 10.06 6.70 4.88
CA ALA A 28 8.88 7.49 4.57
C ALA A 28 8.40 7.22 3.14
N ALA A 29 7.08 7.27 2.93
CA ALA A 29 6.46 7.28 1.60
C ALA A 29 6.09 8.72 1.22
N ILE A 30 6.58 9.19 0.07
CA ILE A 30 6.19 10.50 -0.48
C ILE A 30 4.96 10.30 -1.34
N VAL A 31 3.89 11.03 -1.04
CA VAL A 31 2.60 10.90 -1.72
C VAL A 31 2.17 12.22 -2.34
N GLY A 32 1.65 12.15 -3.57
CA GLY A 32 0.97 13.25 -4.23
C GLY A 32 -0.54 13.20 -3.97
N ALA A 33 -1.18 14.36 -3.92
CA ALA A 33 -2.63 14.49 -3.86
C ALA A 33 -3.05 15.73 -4.66
N SER A 34 -4.06 15.58 -5.52
CA SER A 34 -4.67 16.68 -6.27
C SER A 34 -5.95 17.19 -5.60
N ARG A 35 -6.45 16.47 -4.58
CA ARG A 35 -7.65 16.81 -3.82
C ARG A 35 -7.45 16.53 -2.32
N PRO A 36 -8.09 17.30 -1.42
CA PRO A 36 -7.95 17.10 0.03
C PRO A 36 -8.34 15.70 0.50
N GLU A 37 -9.35 15.08 -0.10
CA GLU A 37 -9.81 13.74 0.28
C GLU A 37 -8.73 12.67 0.09
N GLN A 38 -7.86 12.84 -0.92
CA GLN A 38 -6.74 11.92 -1.17
C GLN A 38 -5.66 12.04 -0.08
N VAL A 39 -5.48 13.22 0.52
CA VAL A 39 -4.56 13.38 1.65
C VAL A 39 -5.07 12.57 2.84
N ALA A 40 -6.36 12.69 3.16
CA ALA A 40 -6.98 11.93 4.24
C ALA A 40 -6.88 10.42 4.01
N GLU A 41 -7.15 9.96 2.79
CA GLU A 41 -6.99 8.56 2.39
C GLU A 41 -5.53 8.09 2.54
N ASN A 42 -4.56 8.83 2.00
CA ASN A 42 -3.14 8.47 2.09
C ASN A 42 -2.64 8.41 3.53
N VAL A 43 -3.05 9.35 4.38
CA VAL A 43 -2.66 9.38 5.80
C VAL A 43 -3.24 8.19 6.57
N SER A 44 -4.47 7.77 6.26
CA SER A 44 -5.08 6.59 6.91
C SER A 44 -4.30 5.30 6.68
N ALA A 45 -3.47 5.23 5.63
CA ALA A 45 -2.60 4.08 5.37
C ALA A 45 -1.54 3.87 6.47
N CYS A 46 -1.18 4.91 7.23
CA CYS A 46 -0.23 4.80 8.33
C CYS A 46 -0.75 3.96 9.51
N GLU A 47 -2.08 3.79 9.61
CA GLU A 47 -2.73 3.02 10.66
C GLU A 47 -2.94 1.55 10.25
N VAL A 48 -2.64 1.22 9.00
CA VAL A 48 -2.85 -0.13 8.44
C VAL A 48 -1.69 -1.04 8.81
N GLN A 49 -2.01 -2.12 9.53
CA GLN A 49 -1.09 -3.25 9.71
C GLN A 49 -1.48 -4.38 8.76
N LEU A 50 -0.61 -4.69 7.81
CA LEU A 50 -0.85 -5.74 6.85
C LEU A 50 -0.47 -7.12 7.44
N PRO A 51 -1.38 -8.11 7.42
CA PRO A 51 -1.02 -9.49 7.71
C PRO A 51 0.08 -9.98 6.76
N GLN A 52 0.95 -10.88 7.24
CA GLN A 52 2.06 -11.41 6.44
C GLN A 52 1.59 -11.99 5.10
N GLU A 53 0.46 -12.70 5.09
CA GLU A 53 -0.12 -13.25 3.86
C GLU A 53 -0.45 -12.16 2.82
N VAL A 54 -1.00 -11.03 3.26
CA VAL A 54 -1.31 -9.90 2.39
C VAL A 54 -0.01 -9.26 1.88
N MET A 55 0.97 -9.11 2.77
CA MET A 55 2.31 -8.60 2.43
C MET A 55 2.97 -9.44 1.34
N ASP A 56 2.94 -10.76 1.46
CA ASP A 56 3.55 -11.71 0.53
C ASP A 56 2.86 -11.64 -0.84
N ARG A 57 1.52 -11.60 -0.85
CA ARG A 57 0.72 -11.47 -2.08
C ARG A 57 1.01 -10.18 -2.82
N VAL A 58 1.10 -9.05 -2.12
CA VAL A 58 1.43 -7.75 -2.74
C VAL A 58 2.87 -7.76 -3.24
N THR A 59 3.81 -8.32 -2.48
CA THR A 59 5.22 -8.42 -2.87
C THR A 59 5.38 -9.19 -4.17
N ALA A 60 4.79 -10.38 -4.29
CA ALA A 60 4.83 -11.19 -5.50
C ALA A 60 4.24 -10.47 -6.73
N LEU A 61 3.19 -9.65 -6.54
CA LEU A 61 2.59 -8.86 -7.62
C LEU A 61 3.39 -7.61 -8.00
N SER A 62 4.32 -7.18 -7.15
CA SER A 62 5.13 -5.96 -7.31
C SER A 62 6.51 -6.23 -7.91
N GLU A 63 6.89 -7.49 -8.09
CA GLU A 63 8.20 -7.85 -8.63
C GLU A 63 8.41 -7.20 -10.00
N PRO A 64 9.61 -6.64 -10.24
CA PRO A 64 9.88 -5.89 -11.46
C PRO A 64 9.66 -6.77 -12.67
N PHE A 65 8.88 -6.25 -13.63
CA PHE A 65 8.68 -6.89 -14.92
C PHE A 65 10.01 -6.86 -15.68
N THR A 66 10.79 -7.92 -15.54
CA THR A 66 12.09 -8.04 -16.20
C THR A 66 11.83 -8.55 -17.61
N ARG A 67 12.16 -7.73 -18.62
CA ARG A 67 12.12 -8.10 -20.04
C ARG A 67 13.48 -8.61 -20.51
#